data_AF-A0A8G2IYJ7-F1
#
_entry.id   AF-A0A8G2IYJ7-F1
#
_cell.length_a   1.000
_cell.length_b   1.000
_cell.length_c   1.000
_cell.angle_alpha   90.00
_cell.angle_beta   90.00
_cell.angle_gamma   90.00
#
_symmetry.space_group_name_H-M   'P 1'
#
loop_
_entity.id
_entity.type
_entity.pdbx_description
1 polymer ?
#
loop_
_entity_poly.entity_id
_entity_poly.type
_entity_poly.pdbx_seq_one_letter_code
_entity_poly.pdbx_strand_id
1 'polypeptide(L)'
;MGFEALNRLWEGVRESSHDFRASTDIFPSLDIDKTSSTLDLRAKGAENGKLNRPAPNAASPDEVEQRTVSRIEEEKAASYQVLEDQFQTFEGRLRNLDFEGQFGLIRQANASSVSDFKAEVASGVDELHGLRRDLKAAEDEMSSFKAKHNLDRAAKVSTAAAQAFKIALIVFLVLFEMIMNGSFLAKGSEQGIVGGVTEAIAFAILNIGSALLFSVYCVRFLVHRSLFFKLLGFCGLVAYISIALGINLALAHYREVSSTVLSGAGAQVISRLGNAPLELAELNSWMLFAVGLLFSILAFIDGCYLTDPYPGFAGVRKRLDSARANYIDRKLELIDNLRDIRDDHNAKIEEIVRDLSGRRQECAAIIAHRTRTVGLFAEHQSNLERAGNALLTIYRDANRAARTEPEPDYFSQPYKLERLTPVLRTSEEWDDAVLSGRIQAAQAELSEQIRKIGAEFEAAVENYHKLDNIFPEAGLGAIQQA
;
A
#
# COMPACT_ATOMS: atom_id res chain seq x y z
N MET A 1 -2.53 -0.42 11.84
CA MET A 1 -1.16 -0.47 11.25
C MET A 1 -0.65 -1.87 11.54
N GLY A 2 -0.56 -2.73 10.52
CA GLY A 2 -0.18 -4.14 10.71
C GLY A 2 1.26 -4.28 11.23
N PHE A 3 1.46 -5.27 12.11
CA PHE A 3 2.75 -5.74 12.61
C PHE A 3 3.70 -4.68 13.17
N GLU A 4 3.26 -3.93 14.18
CA GLU A 4 4.07 -2.86 14.80
C GLU A 4 5.43 -3.37 15.34
N ALA A 5 5.45 -4.58 15.91
CA ALA A 5 6.69 -5.22 16.37
C ALA A 5 7.64 -5.57 15.22
N LEU A 6 7.11 -6.02 14.08
CA LEU A 6 7.89 -6.31 12.88
C LEU A 6 8.45 -5.03 12.24
N ASN A 7 7.67 -3.93 12.25
CA ASN A 7 8.11 -2.63 11.75
C ASN A 7 9.28 -2.09 12.57
N ARG A 8 9.18 -2.13 13.90
CA ARG A 8 10.29 -1.71 14.79
C ARG A 8 11.54 -2.55 14.58
N LEU A 9 11.36 -3.85 14.38
CA LEU A 9 12.46 -4.76 14.06
C LEU A 9 13.11 -4.37 12.73
N TRP A 10 12.30 -4.18 11.68
CA TRP A 10 12.78 -3.78 10.35
C TRP A 10 13.56 -2.45 10.38
N GLU A 11 13.06 -1.44 11.10
CA GLU A 11 13.76 -0.16 11.26
C GLU A 11 15.08 -0.31 12.03
N GLY A 12 15.06 -1.03 13.16
CA GLY A 12 16.27 -1.25 13.97
C GLY A 12 17.34 -2.10 13.29
N VAL A 13 16.94 -2.98 12.36
CA VAL A 13 17.84 -3.75 11.50
C VAL A 13 18.56 -2.84 10.50
N ARG A 14 17.88 -1.84 9.95
CA ARG A 14 18.39 -1.02 8.84
C ARG A 14 19.35 0.09 9.28
N GLU A 15 19.21 0.62 10.49
CA GLU A 15 20.04 1.73 10.98
C GLU A 15 21.51 1.37 11.27
N SER A 16 21.82 0.09 11.55
CA SER A 16 23.14 -0.29 12.07
C SER A 16 24.14 -0.85 11.04
N SER A 17 23.80 -0.89 9.75
CA SER A 17 24.71 -1.42 8.71
C SER A 17 25.72 -0.36 8.24
N HIS A 18 27.01 -0.55 8.54
CA HIS A 18 28.11 0.27 8.00
C HIS A 18 29.21 -0.61 7.37
N ASP A 19 29.65 -0.27 6.15
CA ASP A 19 30.66 -1.05 5.42
C ASP A 19 32.05 -0.97 6.09
N PHE A 20 32.53 -2.09 6.62
CA PHE A 20 33.87 -2.23 7.17
C PHE A 20 34.95 -2.19 6.06
N ARG A 21 35.92 -1.26 6.16
CA ARG A 21 37.12 -1.23 5.32
C ARG A 21 38.40 -1.38 6.16
N ALA A 22 39.26 -2.32 5.76
CA ALA A 22 40.53 -2.59 6.42
C ALA A 22 41.59 -1.51 6.07
N SER A 23 42.33 -1.03 7.06
CA SER A 23 43.51 -0.18 6.85
C SER A 23 44.75 -1.05 6.63
N THR A 24 45.64 -0.66 5.72
CA THR A 24 46.79 -1.48 5.29
C THR A 24 48.12 -1.18 6.00
N ASP A 25 48.23 -0.10 6.78
CA ASP A 25 49.49 0.29 7.43
C ASP A 25 49.26 0.64 8.92
N ILE A 26 49.37 -0.37 9.78
CA ILE A 26 49.02 -0.28 11.21
C ILE A 26 50.24 0.01 12.09
N PHE A 27 51.41 -0.54 11.73
CA PHE A 27 52.65 -0.42 12.50
C PHE A 27 53.75 0.22 11.64
N PRO A 28 54.15 1.49 11.90
CA PRO A 28 55.14 2.18 11.09
C PRO A 28 56.52 1.54 11.24
N SER A 29 57.28 1.39 10.15
CA SER A 29 58.65 0.88 10.20
C SER A 29 59.62 1.86 10.87
N LEU A 30 60.53 1.35 11.70
CA LEU A 30 61.59 2.15 12.29
C LEU A 30 62.63 2.56 11.23
N ASP A 31 62.84 3.86 11.07
CA ASP A 31 63.88 4.41 10.19
C ASP A 31 65.27 4.29 10.84
N ILE A 32 66.07 3.37 10.31
CA ILE A 32 67.40 3.03 10.85
C ILE A 32 68.36 4.21 10.72
N ASP A 33 68.38 4.92 9.58
CA ASP A 33 69.33 6.01 9.33
C ASP A 33 69.01 7.22 10.22
N LYS A 34 67.73 7.57 10.34
CA LYS A 34 67.27 8.64 11.23
C LYS A 34 67.56 8.30 12.69
N THR A 35 67.30 7.06 13.10
CA THR A 35 67.54 6.62 14.49
C THR A 35 69.04 6.57 14.80
N SER A 36 69.86 6.07 13.87
CA SER A 36 71.32 6.06 14.00
C SER A 36 71.90 7.46 14.13
N SER A 37 71.35 8.43 13.39
CA SER A 37 71.78 9.83 13.45
C SER A 37 71.35 10.48 14.77
N THR A 38 70.12 10.21 15.22
CA THR A 38 69.57 10.75 16.48
C THR A 38 70.33 10.27 17.72
N LEU A 39 70.84 9.04 17.69
CA LEU A 39 71.62 8.46 18.78
C LEU A 39 73.14 8.74 18.68
N ASP A 40 73.59 9.37 17.59
CA ASP A 40 74.99 9.62 17.24
C ASP A 40 75.85 8.35 17.21
N LEU A 41 75.28 7.22 16.76
CA LEU A 41 75.90 5.89 16.91
C LEU A 41 77.29 5.79 16.26
N ARG A 42 77.46 6.37 15.06
CA ARG A 42 78.75 6.36 14.35
C ARG A 42 79.82 7.19 15.07
N ALA A 43 79.45 8.37 15.56
CA ALA A 43 80.38 9.28 16.24
C ALA A 43 80.79 8.70 17.61
N LYS A 44 79.81 8.27 18.41
CA LYS A 44 80.05 7.65 19.72
C LYS A 44 80.75 6.30 19.62
N GLY A 45 80.47 5.52 18.58
CA GLY A 45 81.19 4.28 18.29
C GLY A 45 82.68 4.55 18.08
N ALA A 46 83.04 5.52 17.23
CA ALA A 46 84.43 5.89 16.98
C ALA A 46 85.13 6.49 18.22
N GLU A 47 84.42 7.29 19.01
CA GLU A 47 84.95 7.85 20.27
C GLU A 47 85.23 6.74 21.30
N ASN A 48 84.25 5.88 21.58
CA ASN A 48 84.41 4.76 22.50
C ASN A 48 85.48 3.77 22.01
N GLY A 49 85.60 3.57 20.69
CA GLY A 49 86.66 2.77 20.08
C GLY A 49 88.05 3.30 20.37
N LYS A 50 88.31 4.61 20.20
CA LYS A 50 89.61 5.23 20.54
C LYS A 50 89.98 5.07 22.01
N LEU A 51 88.98 5.01 22.89
CA LEU A 51 89.14 4.81 24.33
C LEU A 51 89.19 3.33 24.74
N ASN A 52 89.15 2.39 23.78
CA ASN A 52 89.05 0.95 23.99
C ASN A 52 87.89 0.57 24.95
N ARG A 53 86.76 1.29 24.85
CA ARG A 53 85.53 1.01 25.58
C ARG A 53 84.52 0.35 24.65
N PRO A 54 83.81 -0.70 25.07
CA PRO A 54 83.99 -1.47 26.30
C PRO A 54 85.33 -2.24 26.32
N ALA A 55 85.82 -2.53 27.53
CA ALA A 55 87.04 -3.30 27.77
C ALA A 55 86.91 -4.73 27.18
N PRO A 56 88.02 -5.39 26.79
CA PRO A 56 87.97 -6.71 26.15
C PRO A 56 87.26 -7.80 26.97
N ASN A 57 87.28 -7.70 28.30
CA ASN A 57 86.64 -8.64 29.23
C ASN A 57 85.20 -8.22 29.61
N ALA A 58 84.63 -7.19 28.99
CA ALA A 58 83.27 -6.75 29.30
C ALA A 58 82.27 -7.83 28.87
N ALA A 59 81.34 -8.17 29.78
CA ALA A 59 80.29 -9.15 29.54
C ALA A 59 78.90 -8.52 29.31
N SER A 60 78.79 -7.19 29.39
CA SER A 60 77.54 -6.45 29.27
C SER A 60 77.63 -5.32 28.24
N PRO A 61 76.50 -4.96 27.59
CA PRO A 61 76.45 -3.83 26.67
C PRO A 61 76.82 -2.51 27.37
N ASP A 62 77.47 -1.61 26.65
CA ASP A 62 77.80 -0.27 27.17
C ASP A 62 76.58 0.68 27.19
N GLU A 63 76.78 1.91 27.66
CA GLU A 63 75.70 2.90 27.76
C GLU A 63 75.03 3.21 26.41
N VAL A 64 75.78 3.20 25.30
CA VAL A 64 75.25 3.53 23.96
C VAL A 64 74.47 2.35 23.40
N GLU A 65 74.96 1.13 23.59
CA GLU A 65 74.23 -0.09 23.24
C GLU A 65 72.96 -0.25 24.08
N GLN A 66 73.03 0.00 25.40
CA GLN A 66 71.86 -0.01 26.29
C GLN A 66 70.83 1.03 25.84
N ARG A 67 71.26 2.25 25.51
CA ARG A 67 70.35 3.29 25.00
C ARG A 67 69.71 2.91 23.66
N THR A 68 70.45 2.21 22.81
CA THR A 68 69.93 1.69 21.53
C THR A 68 68.87 0.60 21.77
N VAL A 69 69.14 -0.35 22.67
CA VAL A 69 68.18 -1.39 23.07
C VAL A 69 66.94 -0.76 23.71
N SER A 70 67.10 0.19 24.64
CA SER A 70 66.00 0.92 25.25
C SER A 70 65.11 1.61 24.21
N ARG A 71 65.70 2.17 23.15
CA ARG A 71 64.90 2.78 22.07
C ARG A 71 64.05 1.74 21.32
N ILE A 72 64.59 0.55 21.05
CA ILE A 72 63.83 -0.53 20.41
C ILE A 72 62.70 -1.03 21.32
N GLU A 73 62.97 -1.12 22.63
CA GLU A 73 61.97 -1.49 23.64
C GLU A 73 60.85 -0.43 23.76
N GLU A 74 61.18 0.86 23.69
CA GLU A 74 60.19 1.96 23.62
C GLU A 74 59.28 1.82 22.39
N GLU A 75 59.84 1.58 21.20
CA GLU A 75 59.06 1.42 19.97
C GLU A 75 58.20 0.15 20.00
N LYS A 76 58.70 -0.93 20.60
CA LYS A 76 57.91 -2.15 20.86
C LYS A 76 56.72 -1.86 21.76
N ALA A 77 56.94 -1.15 22.87
CA ALA A 77 55.88 -0.78 23.81
C ALA A 77 54.84 0.14 23.16
N ALA A 78 55.28 1.14 22.38
CA ALA A 78 54.39 2.02 21.62
C ALA A 78 53.55 1.25 20.59
N SER A 79 54.16 0.33 19.85
CA SER A 79 53.46 -0.51 18.87
C SER A 79 52.48 -1.48 19.54
N TYR A 80 52.78 -1.96 20.75
CA TYR A 80 51.86 -2.78 21.53
C TYR A 80 50.64 -1.96 22.01
N GLN A 81 50.82 -0.69 22.38
CA GLN A 81 49.70 0.19 22.70
C GLN A 81 48.78 0.38 21.48
N VAL A 82 49.33 0.58 20.28
CA VAL A 82 48.55 0.66 19.04
C VAL A 82 47.74 -0.62 18.80
N LEU A 83 48.32 -1.79 19.06
CA LEU A 83 47.61 -3.07 18.94
C LEU A 83 46.42 -3.15 19.90
N GLU A 84 46.60 -2.72 21.16
CA GLU A 84 45.54 -2.72 22.17
C GLU A 84 44.39 -1.77 21.78
N ASP A 85 44.72 -0.58 21.25
CA ASP A 85 43.73 0.38 20.75
C ASP A 85 42.93 -0.21 19.56
N GLN A 86 43.59 -0.98 18.68
CA GLN A 86 42.91 -1.72 17.61
C GLN A 86 41.98 -2.81 18.17
N PHE A 87 42.39 -3.54 19.22
CA PHE A 87 41.52 -4.53 19.86
C PHE A 87 40.28 -3.90 20.48
N GLN A 88 40.41 -2.77 21.18
CA GLN A 88 39.26 -2.03 21.71
C GLN A 88 38.32 -1.59 20.58
N THR A 89 38.88 -1.16 19.44
CA THR A 89 38.10 -0.80 18.25
C THR A 89 37.33 -2.01 17.68
N PHE A 90 37.97 -3.18 17.57
CA PHE A 90 37.29 -4.40 17.11
C PHE A 90 36.21 -4.87 18.09
N GLU A 91 36.47 -4.81 19.40
CA GLU A 91 35.46 -5.14 20.42
C GLU A 91 34.24 -4.22 20.33
N GLY A 92 34.45 -2.91 20.17
CA GLY A 92 33.37 -1.95 19.97
C GLY A 92 32.54 -2.26 18.73
N ARG A 93 33.21 -2.58 17.60
CA ARG A 93 32.53 -2.95 16.35
C ARG A 93 31.73 -4.25 16.49
N LEU A 94 32.30 -5.28 17.13
CA LEU A 94 31.59 -6.53 17.37
C LEU A 94 30.35 -6.28 18.23
N ARG A 95 30.47 -5.55 19.35
CA ARG A 95 29.32 -5.20 20.19
C ARG A 95 28.22 -4.44 19.43
N ASN A 96 28.60 -3.55 18.52
CA ASN A 96 27.65 -2.79 17.70
C ASN A 96 26.84 -3.64 16.71
N LEU A 97 27.26 -4.87 16.41
CA LEU A 97 26.44 -5.79 15.60
C LEU A 97 25.15 -6.23 16.33
N ASP A 98 25.12 -6.15 17.67
CA ASP A 98 23.97 -6.37 18.55
C ASP A 98 23.09 -7.58 18.20
N PHE A 99 23.70 -8.76 18.04
CA PHE A 99 22.95 -9.98 17.73
C PHE A 99 21.90 -10.33 18.80
N GLU A 100 22.17 -10.06 20.08
CA GLU A 100 21.21 -10.33 21.16
C GLU A 100 19.94 -9.48 21.05
N GLY A 101 20.10 -8.17 20.81
CA GLY A 101 18.97 -7.28 20.56
C GLY A 101 18.15 -7.77 19.36
N GLN A 102 18.82 -8.11 18.25
CA GLN A 102 18.15 -8.60 17.05
C GLN A 102 17.39 -9.92 17.27
N PHE A 103 18.00 -10.90 17.95
CA PHE A 103 17.31 -12.14 18.29
C PHE A 103 16.14 -11.91 19.27
N GLY A 104 16.26 -10.95 20.17
CA GLY A 104 15.18 -10.52 21.05
C GLY A 104 13.98 -9.97 20.27
N LEU A 105 14.24 -9.07 19.31
CA LEU A 105 13.22 -8.50 18.44
C LEU A 105 12.56 -9.58 17.57
N ILE A 106 13.33 -10.51 16.99
CA ILE A 106 12.79 -11.62 16.17
C ILE A 106 11.78 -12.43 16.99
N ARG A 107 12.14 -12.83 18.21
CA ARG A 107 11.22 -13.58 19.09
C ARG A 107 9.95 -12.79 19.41
N GLN A 108 10.08 -11.48 19.66
CA GLN A 108 8.93 -10.62 19.94
C GLN A 108 8.00 -10.50 18.72
N ALA A 109 8.55 -10.24 17.54
CA ALA A 109 7.79 -10.14 16.29
C ALA A 109 7.11 -11.47 15.95
N ASN A 110 7.79 -12.60 16.17
CA ASN A 110 7.23 -13.94 15.96
C ASN A 110 6.07 -14.24 16.92
N ALA A 111 6.14 -13.78 18.16
CA ALA A 111 5.08 -13.98 19.15
C ALA A 111 3.80 -13.19 18.81
N SER A 112 3.92 -11.98 18.26
CA SER A 112 2.76 -11.13 17.97
C SER A 112 2.15 -11.38 16.58
N SER A 113 2.97 -11.65 15.56
CA SER A 113 2.52 -11.57 14.15
C SER A 113 1.37 -12.53 13.82
N VAL A 114 1.39 -13.78 14.30
CA VAL A 114 0.25 -14.70 14.08
C VAL A 114 -1.01 -14.21 14.81
N SER A 115 -0.86 -13.64 16.01
CA SER A 115 -2.00 -13.10 16.76
C SER A 115 -2.59 -11.87 16.07
N ASP A 116 -1.74 -10.98 15.59
CA ASP A 116 -2.14 -9.77 14.87
C ASP A 116 -2.88 -10.14 13.58
N PHE A 117 -2.36 -11.11 12.82
CA PHE A 117 -3.02 -11.61 11.61
C PHE A 117 -4.38 -12.26 11.92
N LYS A 118 -4.47 -13.07 12.98
CA LYS A 118 -5.74 -13.68 13.41
C LYS A 118 -6.77 -12.63 13.84
N ALA A 119 -6.35 -11.54 14.48
CA ALA A 119 -7.23 -10.46 14.87
C ALA A 119 -7.84 -9.76 13.64
N GLU A 120 -7.04 -9.52 12.60
CA GLU A 120 -7.52 -8.96 11.33
C GLU A 120 -8.52 -9.91 10.63
N VAL A 121 -8.23 -11.21 10.62
CA VAL A 121 -9.17 -12.23 10.11
C VAL A 121 -10.49 -12.21 10.88
N ALA A 122 -10.44 -12.21 12.21
CA ALA A 122 -11.65 -12.21 13.05
C ALA A 122 -12.51 -10.96 12.82
N SER A 123 -11.88 -9.79 12.71
CA SER A 123 -12.55 -8.53 12.38
C SER A 123 -13.29 -8.61 11.03
N GLY A 124 -12.64 -9.16 9.99
CA GLY A 124 -13.26 -9.34 8.69
C GLY A 124 -14.40 -10.36 8.69
N VAL A 125 -14.30 -11.44 9.49
CA VAL A 125 -15.40 -12.41 9.69
C VAL A 125 -16.62 -11.71 10.29
N ASP A 126 -16.45 -10.92 11.34
CA ASP A 126 -17.55 -10.21 12.02
C ASP A 126 -18.25 -9.22 11.07
N GLU A 127 -17.48 -8.49 10.26
CA GLU A 127 -18.02 -7.58 9.26
C GLU A 127 -18.81 -8.31 8.17
N LEU A 128 -18.27 -9.40 7.63
CA LEU A 128 -18.96 -10.20 6.63
C LEU A 128 -20.22 -10.87 7.18
N HIS A 129 -20.25 -11.25 8.46
CA HIS A 129 -21.48 -11.74 9.10
C HIS A 129 -22.59 -10.68 9.10
N GLY A 130 -22.25 -9.42 9.38
CA GLY A 130 -23.19 -8.30 9.31
C GLY A 130 -23.76 -8.14 7.89
N LEU A 131 -22.89 -8.03 6.89
CA LEU A 131 -23.29 -7.88 5.50
C LEU A 131 -24.06 -9.09 4.95
N ARG A 132 -23.71 -10.32 5.38
CA ARG A 132 -24.42 -11.53 4.98
C ARG A 132 -25.84 -11.55 5.53
N ARG A 133 -26.03 -11.09 6.78
CA ARG A 133 -27.37 -10.96 7.38
C ARG A 133 -28.23 -9.95 6.63
N ASP A 134 -27.65 -8.83 6.22
CA ASP A 134 -28.35 -7.80 5.45
C ASP A 134 -28.72 -8.29 4.04
N LEU A 135 -27.80 -9.00 3.38
CA LEU A 135 -28.07 -9.69 2.12
C LEU A 135 -29.20 -10.72 2.28
N LYS A 136 -29.16 -11.54 3.34
CA LYS A 136 -30.22 -12.52 3.62
C LYS A 136 -31.58 -11.86 3.84
N ALA A 137 -31.63 -10.76 4.59
CA ALA A 137 -32.85 -9.99 4.79
C ALA A 137 -33.41 -9.45 3.46
N ALA A 138 -32.55 -8.99 2.54
CA ALA A 138 -32.97 -8.52 1.22
C ALA A 138 -33.44 -9.67 0.30
N GLU A 139 -32.83 -10.85 0.40
CA GLU A 139 -33.28 -12.06 -0.31
C GLU A 139 -34.65 -12.54 0.19
N ASP A 140 -34.86 -12.51 1.50
CA ASP A 140 -36.13 -12.84 2.14
C ASP A 140 -37.22 -11.82 1.79
N GLU A 141 -36.87 -10.54 1.72
CA GLU A 141 -37.77 -9.50 1.22
C GLU A 141 -38.19 -9.77 -0.23
N MET A 142 -37.25 -10.11 -1.11
CA MET A 142 -37.52 -10.39 -2.52
C MET A 142 -38.41 -11.62 -2.72
N SER A 143 -38.12 -12.72 -2.01
CA SER A 143 -38.92 -13.93 -2.07
C SER A 143 -40.33 -13.71 -1.50
N SER A 144 -40.43 -13.04 -0.35
CA SER A 144 -41.72 -12.66 0.27
C SER A 144 -42.54 -11.76 -0.65
N PHE A 145 -41.90 -10.79 -1.32
CA PHE A 145 -42.56 -9.90 -2.28
C PHE A 145 -43.12 -10.68 -3.47
N LYS A 146 -42.31 -11.58 -4.07
CA LYS A 146 -42.76 -12.44 -5.16
C LYS A 146 -43.93 -13.34 -4.76
N ALA A 147 -43.86 -13.98 -3.58
CA ALA A 147 -44.91 -14.85 -3.08
C ALA A 147 -46.21 -14.09 -2.80
N LYS A 148 -46.14 -12.94 -2.13
CA LYS A 148 -47.29 -12.08 -1.83
C LYS A 148 -47.98 -11.59 -3.10
N HIS A 149 -47.21 -11.28 -4.14
CA HIS A 149 -47.72 -10.69 -5.38
C HIS A 149 -47.88 -11.67 -6.55
N ASN A 150 -47.55 -12.95 -6.36
CA ASN A 150 -47.57 -14.01 -7.38
C ASN A 150 -46.79 -13.64 -8.65
N LEU A 151 -45.54 -13.18 -8.46
CA LEU A 151 -44.67 -12.73 -9.53
C LEU A 151 -43.56 -13.75 -9.79
N ASP A 152 -43.54 -14.35 -10.98
CA ASP A 152 -42.55 -15.37 -11.36
C ASP A 152 -41.46 -14.85 -12.33
N ARG A 153 -41.53 -13.56 -12.69
CA ARG A 153 -40.55 -12.90 -13.56
C ARG A 153 -39.47 -12.15 -12.78
N ALA A 154 -38.38 -11.81 -13.44
CA ALA A 154 -37.42 -10.85 -12.93
C ALA A 154 -38.00 -9.42 -12.90
N ALA A 155 -37.54 -8.61 -11.93
CA ALA A 155 -37.86 -7.19 -11.89
C ALA A 155 -37.09 -6.45 -12.98
N LYS A 156 -37.76 -5.52 -13.67
CA LYS A 156 -37.13 -4.63 -14.64
C LYS A 156 -36.51 -3.45 -13.90
N VAL A 157 -35.20 -3.50 -13.73
CA VAL A 157 -34.42 -2.39 -13.16
C VAL A 157 -33.71 -1.67 -14.30
N SER A 158 -34.01 -0.39 -14.48
CA SER A 158 -33.30 0.46 -15.43
C SER A 158 -31.94 0.85 -14.84
N THR A 159 -30.85 0.71 -15.61
CA THR A 159 -29.54 1.27 -15.27
C THR A 159 -29.58 2.80 -15.29
N ALA A 160 -28.62 3.45 -14.63
CA ALA A 160 -28.55 4.93 -14.62
C ALA A 160 -28.50 5.53 -16.04
N ALA A 161 -27.72 4.93 -16.95
CA ALA A 161 -27.64 5.34 -18.34
C ALA A 161 -29.00 5.19 -19.07
N ALA A 162 -29.70 4.07 -18.86
CA ALA A 162 -31.02 3.86 -19.44
C ALA A 162 -32.07 4.82 -18.87
N GLN A 163 -31.97 5.19 -17.59
CA GLN A 163 -32.84 6.21 -16.99
C GLN A 163 -32.56 7.60 -17.57
N ALA A 164 -31.28 7.97 -17.73
CA ALA A 164 -30.88 9.24 -18.34
C ALA A 164 -31.39 9.35 -19.79
N PHE A 165 -31.27 8.28 -20.58
CA PHE A 165 -31.79 8.25 -21.96
C PHE A 165 -33.30 8.47 -22.02
N LYS A 166 -34.08 7.80 -21.14
CA LYS A 166 -35.54 7.98 -21.08
C LYS A 166 -35.93 9.42 -20.69
N ILE A 167 -35.24 10.01 -19.72
CA ILE A 167 -35.47 11.42 -19.34
C ILE A 167 -35.13 12.35 -20.51
N ALA A 168 -34.03 12.12 -21.22
CA ALA A 168 -33.66 12.90 -22.40
C ALA A 168 -34.71 12.78 -23.52
N LEU A 169 -35.28 11.59 -23.73
CA LEU A 169 -36.38 11.38 -24.68
C LEU A 169 -37.62 12.19 -24.30
N ILE A 170 -38.02 12.19 -23.03
CA ILE A 170 -39.15 13.01 -22.53
C ILE A 170 -38.88 14.50 -22.79
N VAL A 171 -37.68 15.00 -22.44
CA VAL A 171 -37.31 16.40 -22.69
C VAL A 171 -37.36 16.73 -24.18
N PHE A 172 -36.88 15.83 -25.03
CA PHE A 172 -36.97 15.99 -26.48
C PHE A 172 -38.42 16.08 -26.97
N LEU A 173 -39.33 15.22 -26.47
CA LEU A 173 -40.75 15.29 -26.81
C LEU A 173 -41.38 16.63 -26.39
N VAL A 174 -41.07 17.13 -25.18
CA VAL A 174 -41.54 18.44 -24.71
C VAL A 174 -41.06 19.58 -25.59
N LEU A 175 -39.77 19.60 -25.95
CA LEU A 175 -39.20 20.64 -26.81
C LEU A 175 -39.83 20.63 -28.20
N PHE A 176 -40.03 19.44 -28.78
CA PHE A 176 -40.63 19.31 -30.10
C PHE A 176 -42.11 19.73 -30.09
N GLU A 177 -42.87 19.30 -29.09
CA GLU A 177 -44.27 19.72 -28.92
C GLU A 177 -44.39 21.24 -28.74
N MET A 178 -43.50 21.84 -27.94
CA MET A 178 -43.44 23.30 -27.75
C MET A 178 -43.22 24.05 -29.07
N ILE A 179 -42.26 23.60 -29.90
CA ILE A 179 -41.97 24.23 -31.20
C ILE A 179 -43.17 24.10 -32.14
N MET A 180 -43.73 22.89 -32.26
CA MET A 180 -44.89 22.63 -33.10
C MET A 180 -46.07 23.50 -32.65
N ASN A 181 -46.48 23.40 -31.39
CA ASN A 181 -47.62 24.12 -30.85
C ASN A 181 -47.43 25.64 -30.90
N GLY A 182 -46.22 26.12 -30.57
CA GLY A 182 -45.88 27.54 -30.60
C GLY A 182 -45.96 28.14 -32.00
N SER A 183 -45.55 27.39 -33.03
CA SER A 183 -45.63 27.85 -34.43
C SER A 183 -47.08 28.06 -34.91
N PHE A 184 -48.01 27.23 -34.46
CA PHE A 184 -49.43 27.37 -34.79
C PHE A 184 -50.12 28.46 -33.98
N LEU A 185 -49.76 28.63 -32.70
CA LEU A 185 -50.31 29.67 -31.82
C LEU A 185 -49.77 31.07 -32.17
N ALA A 186 -48.57 31.17 -32.72
CA ALA A 186 -47.95 32.44 -33.11
C ALA A 186 -48.79 33.26 -34.10
N LYS A 187 -49.65 32.61 -34.91
CA LYS A 187 -50.55 33.29 -35.85
C LYS A 187 -51.77 33.92 -35.18
N GLY A 188 -52.13 33.49 -33.97
CA GLY A 188 -53.28 33.98 -33.20
C GLY A 188 -52.90 34.80 -31.97
N SER A 189 -51.61 35.15 -31.79
CA SER A 189 -51.13 35.90 -30.62
C SER A 189 -50.69 37.32 -31.00
N GLU A 190 -51.07 38.32 -30.20
CA GLU A 190 -50.64 39.72 -30.39
C GLU A 190 -49.11 39.91 -30.32
N GLN A 191 -48.43 39.04 -29.56
CA GLN A 191 -46.97 39.03 -29.38
C GLN A 191 -46.27 38.14 -30.41
N GLY A 192 -46.98 37.67 -31.44
CA GLY A 192 -46.45 36.81 -32.50
C GLY A 192 -45.84 35.52 -31.94
N ILE A 193 -44.63 35.20 -32.39
CA ILE A 193 -43.91 33.97 -32.02
C ILE A 193 -43.63 33.90 -30.51
N VAL A 194 -43.32 35.04 -29.87
CA VAL A 194 -42.97 35.08 -28.44
C VAL A 194 -44.18 34.70 -27.57
N GLY A 195 -45.36 35.25 -27.88
CA GLY A 195 -46.60 34.90 -27.18
C GLY A 195 -47.03 33.45 -27.42
N GLY A 196 -47.00 33.02 -28.68
CA GLY A 196 -47.37 31.65 -29.05
C GLY A 196 -46.49 30.58 -28.41
N VAL A 197 -45.17 30.82 -28.31
CA VAL A 197 -44.25 29.90 -27.62
C VAL A 197 -44.51 29.88 -26.11
N THR A 198 -44.79 31.04 -25.49
CA THR A 198 -45.09 31.11 -24.05
C THR A 198 -46.34 30.32 -23.69
N GLU A 199 -47.40 30.42 -24.49
CA GLU A 199 -48.63 29.64 -24.33
C GLU A 199 -48.41 28.15 -24.63
N ALA A 200 -47.63 27.82 -25.66
CA ALA A 200 -47.29 26.45 -26.01
C ALA A 200 -46.53 25.71 -24.89
N ILE A 201 -45.67 26.41 -24.15
CA ILE A 201 -45.00 25.86 -22.97
C ILE A 201 -46.02 25.41 -21.93
N ALA A 202 -47.01 26.25 -21.61
CA ALA A 202 -48.02 25.93 -20.60
C ALA A 202 -48.85 24.71 -21.01
N PHE A 203 -49.30 24.65 -22.27
CA PHE A 203 -50.04 23.50 -22.79
C PHE A 203 -49.18 22.23 -22.86
N ALA A 204 -47.92 22.32 -23.28
CA ALA A 204 -47.01 21.17 -23.32
C ALA A 204 -46.73 20.61 -21.91
N ILE A 205 -46.52 21.47 -20.90
CA ILE A 205 -46.34 21.04 -19.51
C ILE A 205 -47.61 20.35 -18.99
N LEU A 206 -48.80 20.90 -19.25
CA LEU A 206 -50.05 20.27 -18.81
C LEU A 206 -50.29 18.94 -19.53
N ASN A 207 -50.04 18.88 -20.83
CA ASN A 207 -50.28 17.70 -21.66
C ASN A 207 -49.31 16.55 -21.32
N ILE A 208 -47.99 16.79 -21.44
CA ILE A 208 -46.97 15.78 -21.12
C ILE A 208 -46.87 15.54 -19.61
N GLY A 209 -46.99 16.58 -18.79
CA GLY A 209 -46.93 16.45 -17.33
C GLY A 209 -48.07 15.60 -16.78
N SER A 210 -49.30 15.78 -17.28
CA SER A 210 -50.42 14.89 -16.90
C SER A 210 -50.20 13.46 -17.40
N ALA A 211 -49.73 13.26 -18.64
CA ALA A 211 -49.38 11.94 -19.17
C ALA A 211 -48.34 11.20 -18.29
N LEU A 212 -47.29 11.90 -17.85
CA LEU A 212 -46.27 11.35 -16.96
C LEU A 212 -46.83 11.07 -15.56
N LEU A 213 -47.63 11.98 -14.99
CA LEU A 213 -48.22 11.80 -13.66
C LEU A 213 -49.11 10.55 -13.62
N PHE A 214 -50.03 10.40 -14.59
CA PHE A 214 -50.94 9.26 -14.61
C PHE A 214 -50.24 7.94 -14.97
N SER A 215 -49.26 7.96 -15.88
CA SER A 215 -48.48 6.76 -16.22
C SER A 215 -47.60 6.27 -15.07
N VAL A 216 -47.02 7.19 -14.29
CA VAL A 216 -46.13 6.85 -13.16
C VAL A 216 -46.91 6.42 -11.91
N TYR A 217 -48.01 7.11 -11.59
CA TYR A 217 -48.69 6.94 -10.30
C TYR A 217 -50.02 6.18 -10.37
N CYS A 218 -50.74 6.20 -11.49
CA CYS A 218 -52.08 5.60 -11.54
C CYS A 218 -52.10 4.27 -12.30
N VAL A 219 -51.63 4.28 -13.55
CA VAL A 219 -51.84 3.19 -14.50
C VAL A 219 -51.08 1.91 -14.13
N ARG A 220 -49.98 2.05 -13.37
CA ARG A 220 -49.24 0.90 -12.82
C ARG A 220 -50.09 -0.01 -11.94
N PHE A 221 -51.14 0.52 -11.31
CA PHE A 221 -52.04 -0.28 -10.49
C PHE A 221 -52.93 -1.23 -11.30
N LEU A 222 -53.05 -1.08 -12.64
CA LEU A 222 -53.77 -2.03 -13.49
C LEU A 222 -53.19 -3.45 -13.43
N VAL A 223 -51.88 -3.55 -13.23
CA VAL A 223 -51.14 -4.84 -13.18
C VAL A 223 -51.09 -5.38 -11.74
N HIS A 224 -51.61 -4.64 -10.75
CA HIS A 224 -51.56 -5.03 -9.35
C HIS A 224 -52.46 -6.25 -9.07
N ARG A 225 -52.09 -7.12 -8.11
CA ARG A 225 -52.87 -8.33 -7.78
C ARG A 225 -54.27 -8.02 -7.21
N SER A 226 -54.36 -7.06 -6.30
CA SER A 226 -55.62 -6.70 -5.62
C SER A 226 -56.58 -5.92 -6.52
N LEU A 227 -57.85 -6.35 -6.52
CA LEU A 227 -58.93 -5.77 -7.33
C LEU A 227 -59.16 -4.28 -7.04
N PHE A 228 -59.02 -3.86 -5.79
CA PHE A 228 -59.16 -2.45 -5.41
C PHE A 228 -58.15 -1.56 -6.13
N PHE A 229 -56.88 -1.97 -6.15
CA PHE A 229 -55.83 -1.23 -6.86
C PHE A 229 -56.01 -1.31 -8.38
N LYS A 230 -56.47 -2.44 -8.93
CA LYS A 230 -56.82 -2.52 -10.35
C LYS A 230 -57.89 -1.49 -10.73
N LEU A 231 -58.93 -1.36 -9.90
CA LEU A 231 -59.99 -0.36 -10.12
C LEU A 231 -59.42 1.07 -10.08
N LEU A 232 -58.56 1.37 -9.10
CA LEU A 232 -57.90 2.67 -9.03
C LEU A 232 -57.05 2.97 -10.28
N GLY A 233 -56.32 1.98 -10.77
CA GLY A 233 -55.55 2.11 -12.03
C GLY A 233 -56.45 2.32 -13.24
N PHE A 234 -57.61 1.66 -13.29
CA PHE A 234 -58.60 1.85 -14.35
C PHE A 234 -59.23 3.25 -14.31
N CYS A 235 -59.67 3.71 -13.14
CA CYS A 235 -60.18 5.07 -12.95
C CYS A 235 -59.12 6.12 -13.35
N GLY A 236 -57.85 5.88 -13.00
CA GLY A 236 -56.75 6.74 -13.41
C GLY A 236 -56.51 6.76 -14.92
N LEU A 237 -56.62 5.61 -15.61
CA LEU A 237 -56.52 5.54 -17.06
C LEU A 237 -57.66 6.34 -17.73
N VAL A 238 -58.89 6.18 -17.25
CA VAL A 238 -60.05 6.94 -17.76
C VAL A 238 -59.85 8.44 -17.53
N ALA A 239 -59.42 8.84 -16.33
CA ALA A 239 -59.12 10.23 -16.02
C ALA A 239 -58.03 10.81 -16.91
N TYR A 240 -56.95 10.07 -17.18
CA TYR A 240 -55.90 10.46 -18.13
C TYR A 240 -56.48 10.71 -19.52
N ILE A 241 -57.26 9.77 -20.07
CA ILE A 241 -57.85 9.91 -21.40
C ILE A 241 -58.73 11.16 -21.45
N SER A 242 -59.57 11.40 -20.44
CA SER A 242 -60.42 12.59 -20.36
C SER A 242 -59.61 13.89 -20.29
N ILE A 243 -58.53 13.92 -19.49
CA ILE A 243 -57.67 15.10 -19.36
C ILE A 243 -56.87 15.35 -20.65
N ALA A 244 -56.30 14.32 -21.27
CA ALA A 244 -55.56 14.44 -22.52
C ALA A 244 -56.48 14.97 -23.64
N LEU A 245 -57.68 14.42 -23.79
CA LEU A 245 -58.67 14.93 -24.74
C LEU A 245 -59.07 16.38 -24.42
N GLY A 246 -59.34 16.68 -23.14
CA GLY A 246 -59.73 18.02 -22.69
C GLY A 246 -58.67 19.09 -22.96
N ILE A 247 -57.41 18.82 -22.62
CA ILE A 247 -56.29 19.76 -22.84
C ILE A 247 -56.07 19.99 -24.35
N ASN A 248 -56.06 18.93 -25.16
CA ASN A 248 -55.81 19.05 -26.59
C ASN A 248 -56.99 19.72 -27.33
N LEU A 249 -58.24 19.47 -26.93
CA LEU A 249 -59.39 20.20 -27.45
C LEU A 249 -59.36 21.66 -27.00
N ALA A 250 -58.99 21.95 -25.75
CA ALA A 250 -58.85 23.31 -25.25
C ALA A 250 -57.82 24.10 -26.06
N LEU A 251 -56.67 23.50 -26.37
CA LEU A 251 -55.63 24.09 -27.20
C LEU A 251 -56.14 24.37 -28.63
N ALA A 252 -56.86 23.43 -29.23
CA ALA A 252 -57.43 23.57 -30.57
C ALA A 252 -58.46 24.71 -30.63
N HIS A 253 -59.39 24.78 -29.67
CA HIS A 253 -60.35 25.87 -29.55
C HIS A 253 -59.68 27.21 -29.25
N TYR A 254 -58.65 27.21 -28.39
CA TYR A 254 -57.90 28.40 -28.03
C TYR A 254 -57.29 29.06 -29.26
N ARG A 255 -56.71 28.28 -30.17
CA ARG A 255 -56.14 28.78 -31.42
C ARG A 255 -57.16 29.47 -32.34
N GLU A 256 -58.39 28.95 -32.46
CA GLU A 256 -59.44 29.55 -33.30
C GLU A 256 -60.04 30.80 -32.67
N VAL A 257 -60.14 30.83 -31.35
CA VAL A 257 -60.67 31.98 -30.63
C VAL A 257 -59.63 33.10 -30.55
N SER A 258 -58.36 32.77 -30.30
CA SER A 258 -57.29 33.78 -30.20
C SER A 258 -57.03 34.49 -31.53
N SER A 259 -57.29 33.84 -32.67
CA SER A 259 -57.19 34.48 -33.98
C SER A 259 -58.34 35.47 -34.27
N THR A 260 -59.44 35.43 -33.53
CA THR A 260 -60.66 36.21 -33.81
C THR A 260 -61.07 37.19 -32.71
N VAL A 261 -60.66 36.94 -31.46
CA VAL A 261 -61.06 37.73 -30.29
C VAL A 261 -59.83 38.20 -29.51
N LEU A 262 -59.74 39.52 -29.32
CA LEU A 262 -58.58 40.20 -28.72
C LEU A 262 -58.52 40.08 -27.18
N SER A 263 -59.66 39.91 -26.50
CA SER A 263 -59.74 39.76 -25.04
C SER A 263 -60.84 38.80 -24.60
N GLY A 264 -60.57 37.98 -23.58
CA GLY A 264 -61.53 37.00 -23.06
C GLY A 264 -61.53 35.63 -23.77
N ALA A 265 -60.53 35.34 -24.60
CA ALA A 265 -60.41 34.09 -25.35
C ALA A 265 -60.57 32.83 -24.47
N GLY A 266 -59.97 32.81 -23.27
CA GLY A 266 -60.07 31.68 -22.35
C GLY A 266 -61.51 31.36 -21.88
N ALA A 267 -62.34 32.37 -21.60
CA ALA A 267 -63.72 32.15 -21.18
C ALA A 267 -64.58 31.57 -22.32
N GLN A 268 -64.32 32.02 -23.55
CA GLN A 268 -65.00 31.50 -24.73
C GLN A 268 -64.57 30.06 -25.06
N VAL A 269 -63.29 29.71 -24.86
CA VAL A 269 -62.81 28.32 -24.99
C VAL A 269 -63.52 27.39 -24.02
N ILE A 270 -63.67 27.80 -22.75
CA ILE A 270 -64.40 27.01 -21.74
C ILE A 270 -65.87 26.84 -22.14
N SER A 271 -66.51 27.89 -22.65
CA SER A 271 -67.89 27.82 -23.13
C SER A 271 -68.05 26.88 -24.34
N ARG A 272 -67.13 26.92 -25.31
CA ARG A 272 -67.14 26.03 -26.48
C ARG A 272 -66.90 24.57 -26.10
N LEU A 273 -65.98 24.30 -25.17
CA LEU A 273 -65.75 22.95 -24.65
C LEU A 273 -66.99 22.35 -23.98
N GLY A 274 -67.82 23.16 -23.32
CA GLY A 274 -69.05 22.69 -22.68
C GLY A 274 -70.21 22.44 -23.66
N ASN A 275 -70.35 23.27 -24.69
CA ASN A 275 -71.53 23.26 -25.57
C ASN A 275 -71.30 22.55 -26.92
N ALA A 276 -70.10 22.62 -27.47
CA ALA A 276 -69.73 22.07 -28.79
C ALA A 276 -68.25 21.62 -28.83
N PRO A 277 -67.82 20.65 -27.99
CA PRO A 277 -66.41 20.31 -27.80
C PRO A 277 -65.70 19.82 -29.08
N LEU A 278 -66.41 19.15 -29.98
CA LEU A 278 -65.85 18.53 -31.19
C LEU A 278 -65.99 19.41 -32.45
N GLU A 279 -66.55 20.61 -32.31
CA GLU A 279 -66.76 21.54 -33.42
C GLU A 279 -65.50 22.41 -33.63
N LEU A 280 -64.63 21.98 -34.54
CA LEU A 280 -63.43 22.71 -34.96
C LEU A 280 -63.58 23.12 -36.42
N ALA A 281 -63.46 24.42 -36.72
CA ALA A 281 -63.72 24.96 -38.06
C ALA A 281 -62.50 24.89 -38.99
N GLU A 282 -61.30 24.89 -38.44
CA GLU A 282 -60.06 24.97 -39.22
C GLU A 282 -59.21 23.68 -39.14
N LEU A 283 -58.65 23.26 -40.28
CA LEU A 283 -57.79 22.07 -40.38
C LEU A 283 -56.54 22.15 -39.46
N ASN A 284 -55.98 23.34 -39.28
CA ASN A 284 -54.82 23.54 -38.41
C ASN A 284 -55.14 23.26 -36.93
N SER A 285 -56.39 23.46 -36.49
CA SER A 285 -56.84 23.10 -35.14
C SER A 285 -56.91 21.59 -34.96
N TRP A 286 -57.42 20.88 -35.97
CA TRP A 286 -57.43 19.42 -35.99
C TRP A 286 -56.02 18.83 -35.97
N MET A 287 -55.07 19.45 -36.68
CA MET A 287 -53.67 19.05 -36.66
C MET A 287 -53.03 19.24 -35.27
N LEU A 288 -53.26 20.39 -34.63
CA LEU A 288 -52.80 20.64 -33.25
C LEU A 288 -53.36 19.64 -32.25
N PHE A 289 -54.67 19.37 -32.32
CA PHE A 289 -55.32 18.36 -31.49
C PHE A 289 -54.68 16.98 -31.69
N ALA A 290 -54.50 16.54 -32.93
CA ALA A 290 -53.94 15.23 -33.25
C ALA A 290 -52.47 15.10 -32.82
N VAL A 291 -51.66 16.12 -33.09
CA VAL A 291 -50.22 16.15 -32.74
C VAL A 291 -50.03 16.18 -31.22
N GLY A 292 -50.77 17.04 -30.50
CA GLY A 292 -50.68 17.10 -29.05
C GLY A 292 -51.20 15.80 -28.39
N LEU A 293 -52.25 15.17 -28.93
CA LEU A 293 -52.71 13.88 -28.45
C LEU A 293 -51.66 12.77 -28.68
N LEU A 294 -50.98 12.79 -29.83
CA LEU A 294 -49.90 11.85 -30.14
C LEU A 294 -48.74 11.99 -29.13
N PHE A 295 -48.28 13.21 -28.86
CA PHE A 295 -47.20 13.44 -27.88
C PHE A 295 -47.61 13.05 -26.46
N SER A 296 -48.86 13.32 -26.08
CA SER A 296 -49.43 12.86 -24.80
C SER A 296 -49.37 11.34 -24.67
N ILE A 297 -49.78 10.60 -25.71
CA ILE A 297 -49.77 9.13 -25.73
C ILE A 297 -48.34 8.60 -25.69
N LEU A 298 -47.42 9.17 -26.47
CA LEU A 298 -46.01 8.76 -26.47
C LEU A 298 -45.36 8.96 -25.09
N ALA A 299 -45.56 10.12 -24.47
CA ALA A 299 -45.07 10.40 -23.12
C ALA A 299 -45.70 9.46 -22.08
N PHE A 300 -46.98 9.14 -22.21
CA PHE A 300 -47.67 8.21 -21.34
C PHE A 300 -47.11 6.78 -21.45
N ILE A 301 -46.88 6.30 -22.68
CA ILE A 301 -46.27 4.98 -22.93
C ILE A 301 -44.87 4.95 -22.33
N ASP A 302 -44.03 5.95 -22.61
CA ASP A 302 -42.66 5.99 -22.11
C ASP A 302 -42.61 6.04 -20.57
N GLY A 303 -43.49 6.83 -19.94
CA GLY A 303 -43.65 6.90 -18.49
C GLY A 303 -44.04 5.56 -17.84
N CYS A 304 -44.81 4.71 -18.54
CA CYS A 304 -45.13 3.37 -18.09
C CYS A 304 -43.90 2.44 -18.04
N TYR A 305 -42.93 2.65 -18.93
CA TYR A 305 -41.70 1.85 -19.03
C TYR A 305 -40.50 2.45 -18.28
N LEU A 306 -40.66 3.57 -17.58
CA LEU A 306 -39.60 4.23 -16.81
C LEU A 306 -38.98 3.29 -15.74
N THR A 307 -39.85 2.54 -15.06
CA THR A 307 -39.51 1.57 -14.01
C THR A 307 -40.29 0.27 -14.23
N ASP A 308 -40.10 -0.73 -13.37
CA ASP A 308 -40.92 -1.95 -13.42
C ASP A 308 -42.43 -1.61 -13.38
N PRO A 309 -43.27 -2.24 -14.23
CA PRO A 309 -44.71 -2.00 -14.24
C PRO A 309 -45.40 -2.34 -12.93
N TYR A 310 -44.85 -3.27 -12.14
CA TYR A 310 -45.39 -3.65 -10.83
C TYR A 310 -44.84 -2.70 -9.74
N PRO A 311 -45.72 -1.93 -9.07
CA PRO A 311 -45.29 -0.98 -8.04
C PRO A 311 -44.42 -1.62 -6.96
N GLY A 312 -43.27 -1.01 -6.65
CA GLY A 312 -42.34 -1.46 -5.61
C GLY A 312 -41.36 -2.57 -6.01
N PHE A 313 -41.60 -3.31 -7.11
CA PHE A 313 -40.78 -4.49 -7.43
C PHE A 313 -39.34 -4.13 -7.80
N ALA A 314 -39.15 -3.06 -8.59
CA ALA A 314 -37.83 -2.52 -8.90
C ALA A 314 -37.08 -2.04 -7.64
N GLY A 315 -37.79 -1.56 -6.62
CA GLY A 315 -37.18 -1.07 -5.38
C GLY A 315 -36.62 -2.20 -4.53
N VAL A 316 -37.39 -3.28 -4.34
CA VAL A 316 -36.93 -4.49 -3.65
C VAL A 316 -35.72 -5.08 -4.37
N ARG A 317 -35.78 -5.17 -5.71
CA ARG A 317 -34.66 -5.66 -6.51
C ARG A 317 -33.41 -4.79 -6.37
N LYS A 318 -33.53 -3.46 -6.41
CA LYS A 318 -32.40 -2.55 -6.20
C LYS A 318 -31.75 -2.76 -4.83
N ARG A 319 -32.53 -2.91 -3.75
CA ARG A 319 -32.00 -3.20 -2.42
C ARG A 319 -31.22 -4.52 -2.36
N LEU A 320 -31.77 -5.57 -2.98
CA LEU A 320 -31.07 -6.85 -3.09
C LEU A 320 -29.77 -6.74 -3.88
N ASP A 321 -29.80 -6.10 -5.04
CA ASP A 321 -28.61 -5.91 -5.88
C ASP A 321 -27.54 -5.10 -5.12
N SER A 322 -27.93 -4.04 -4.39
CA SER A 322 -27.03 -3.25 -3.54
C SER A 322 -26.45 -4.05 -2.38
N ALA A 323 -27.26 -4.81 -1.63
CA ALA A 323 -26.77 -5.64 -0.54
C ALA A 323 -25.80 -6.72 -1.03
N ARG A 324 -26.09 -7.30 -2.20
CA ARG A 324 -25.22 -8.29 -2.86
C ARG A 324 -23.89 -7.68 -3.29
N ALA A 325 -23.92 -6.52 -3.94
CA ALA A 325 -22.71 -5.80 -4.34
C ALA A 325 -21.85 -5.47 -3.12
N ASN A 326 -22.43 -4.85 -2.08
CA ASN A 326 -21.73 -4.51 -0.85
C ASN A 326 -21.05 -5.73 -0.21
N TYR A 327 -21.74 -6.87 -0.13
CA TYR A 327 -21.18 -8.12 0.42
C TYR A 327 -20.02 -8.66 -0.43
N ILE A 328 -20.19 -8.73 -1.76
CA ILE A 328 -19.15 -9.25 -2.67
C ILE A 328 -17.93 -8.33 -2.69
N ASP A 329 -18.14 -7.03 -2.88
CA ASP A 329 -17.08 -6.03 -2.98
C ASP A 329 -16.27 -6.01 -1.68
N ARG A 330 -16.95 -6.00 -0.52
CA ARG A 330 -16.26 -6.01 0.77
C ARG A 330 -15.52 -7.31 1.04
N LYS A 331 -16.08 -8.46 0.64
CA LYS A 331 -15.38 -9.76 0.74
C LYS A 331 -14.08 -9.76 -0.06
N LEU A 332 -14.13 -9.28 -1.30
CA LEU A 332 -12.94 -9.19 -2.15
C LEU A 332 -11.90 -8.23 -1.56
N GLU A 333 -12.33 -7.07 -1.06
CA GLU A 333 -11.46 -6.10 -0.40
C GLU A 333 -10.79 -6.69 0.85
N LEU A 334 -11.53 -7.43 1.69
CA LEU A 334 -10.96 -8.10 2.87
C LEU A 334 -9.94 -9.18 2.49
N ILE A 335 -10.19 -9.95 1.43
CA ILE A 335 -9.23 -10.95 0.92
C ILE A 335 -7.96 -10.28 0.41
N ASP A 336 -8.10 -9.20 -0.38
CA ASP A 336 -6.96 -8.44 -0.90
C ASP A 336 -6.17 -7.80 0.24
N ASN A 337 -6.83 -7.22 1.24
CA ASN A 337 -6.17 -6.68 2.44
C ASN A 337 -5.38 -7.75 3.21
N LEU A 338 -5.96 -8.94 3.43
CA LEU A 338 -5.24 -10.05 4.08
C LEU A 338 -4.04 -10.53 3.25
N ARG A 339 -4.16 -10.52 1.91
CA ARG A 339 -3.05 -10.85 1.01
C ARG A 339 -1.92 -9.83 1.14
N ASP A 340 -2.24 -8.55 1.12
CA ASP A 340 -1.26 -7.47 1.23
C ASP A 340 -0.55 -7.50 2.60
N ILE A 341 -1.28 -7.76 3.69
CA ILE A 341 -0.72 -7.94 5.03
C ILE A 341 0.27 -9.13 5.05
N ARG A 342 -0.10 -10.28 4.48
CA ARG A 342 0.78 -11.46 4.40
C ARG A 342 2.03 -11.17 3.56
N ASP A 343 1.87 -10.53 2.41
CA ASP A 343 2.97 -10.29 1.48
C ASP A 343 3.97 -9.26 2.05
N ASP A 344 3.47 -8.21 2.72
CA ASP A 344 4.29 -7.26 3.47
C ASP A 344 5.07 -7.94 4.62
N HIS A 345 4.41 -8.83 5.37
CA HIS A 345 5.06 -9.63 6.40
C HIS A 345 6.19 -10.49 5.84
N ASN A 346 5.93 -11.22 4.76
CA ASN A 346 6.92 -12.10 4.12
C ASN A 346 8.11 -11.30 3.59
N ALA A 347 7.87 -10.17 2.92
CA ALA A 347 8.92 -9.30 2.40
C ALA A 347 9.83 -8.78 3.53
N LYS A 348 9.26 -8.37 4.66
CA LYS A 348 10.02 -7.93 5.84
C LYS A 348 10.85 -9.06 6.42
N ILE A 349 10.30 -10.28 6.54
CA ILE A 349 11.08 -11.43 7.01
C ILE A 349 12.27 -11.72 6.08
N GLU A 350 12.08 -11.70 4.76
CA GLU A 350 13.17 -11.93 3.81
C GLU A 350 14.29 -10.89 3.94
N GLU A 351 13.94 -9.63 4.20
CA GLU A 351 14.92 -8.57 4.45
C GLU A 351 15.69 -8.78 5.77
N ILE A 352 15.00 -9.16 6.84
CA ILE A 352 15.62 -9.49 8.14
C ILE A 352 16.61 -10.64 8.00
N VAL A 353 16.23 -11.70 7.28
CA VAL A 353 17.10 -12.86 7.01
C VAL A 353 18.35 -12.46 6.22
N ARG A 354 18.19 -11.57 5.23
CA ARG A 354 19.28 -11.04 4.41
C ARG A 354 20.24 -10.20 5.26
N ASP A 355 19.73 -9.30 6.09
CA ASP A 355 20.54 -8.45 6.97
C ASP A 355 21.31 -9.27 8.02
N LEU A 356 20.64 -10.24 8.66
CA LEU A 356 21.28 -11.14 9.63
C LEU A 356 22.44 -11.92 9.00
N SER A 357 22.29 -12.31 7.73
CA SER A 357 23.36 -12.94 6.96
C SER A 357 24.50 -11.97 6.65
N GLY A 358 24.19 -10.71 6.34
CA GLY A 358 25.17 -9.62 6.14
C GLY A 358 25.99 -9.36 7.40
N ARG A 359 25.35 -9.22 8.56
CA ARG A 359 26.04 -9.04 9.85
C ARG A 359 26.96 -10.19 10.20
N ARG A 360 26.58 -11.43 9.85
CA ARG A 360 27.47 -12.59 10.05
C ARG A 360 28.75 -12.45 9.23
N GLN A 361 28.63 -12.04 7.96
CA GLN A 361 29.79 -11.79 7.10
C GLN A 361 30.66 -10.67 7.66
N GLU A 362 30.05 -9.60 8.17
CA GLU A 362 30.77 -8.50 8.83
C GLU A 362 31.51 -8.97 10.09
N CYS A 363 30.85 -9.75 10.95
CA CYS A 363 31.46 -10.36 12.14
C CYS A 363 32.70 -11.19 11.76
N ALA A 364 32.56 -12.08 10.75
CA ALA A 364 33.66 -12.90 10.26
C ALA A 364 34.80 -12.04 9.69
N ALA A 365 34.49 -10.95 8.97
CA ALA A 365 35.48 -10.02 8.44
C ALA A 365 36.24 -9.28 9.56
N ILE A 366 35.55 -8.84 10.62
CA ILE A 366 36.17 -8.20 11.79
C ILE A 366 37.10 -9.18 12.51
N ILE A 367 36.67 -10.42 12.75
CA ILE A 367 37.49 -11.46 13.41
C ILE A 367 38.73 -11.79 12.56
N ALA A 368 38.56 -11.94 11.24
CA ALA A 368 39.66 -12.19 10.32
C ALA A 368 40.66 -11.02 10.31
N HIS A 369 40.17 -9.78 10.34
CA HIS A 369 41.01 -8.59 10.41
C HIS A 369 41.78 -8.51 11.74
N ARG A 370 41.11 -8.77 12.87
CA ARG A 370 41.76 -8.85 14.20
C ARG A 370 42.90 -9.87 14.20
N THR A 371 42.66 -11.05 13.63
CA THR A 371 43.68 -12.12 13.51
C THR A 371 44.85 -11.68 12.63
N ARG A 372 44.58 -10.98 11.53
CA ARG A 372 45.63 -10.42 10.66
C ARG A 372 46.47 -9.36 11.37
N THR A 373 45.86 -8.46 12.14
CA THR A 373 46.57 -7.43 12.90
C THR A 373 47.55 -8.05 13.92
N VAL A 374 47.18 -9.17 14.55
CA VAL A 374 48.11 -9.94 15.41
C VAL A 374 49.31 -10.46 14.62
N GLY A 375 49.07 -11.02 13.43
CA GLY A 375 50.14 -11.47 12.54
C GLY A 375 51.08 -10.34 12.13
N LEU A 376 50.54 -9.18 11.75
CA LEU A 376 51.31 -7.98 11.42
C LEU A 376 52.13 -7.48 12.61
N PHE A 377 51.62 -7.57 13.83
CA PHE A 377 52.38 -7.20 15.03
C PHE A 377 53.56 -8.16 15.27
N ALA A 378 53.36 -9.47 15.08
CA ALA A 378 54.43 -10.46 15.19
C ALA A 378 55.53 -10.25 14.14
N GLU A 379 55.15 -9.88 12.91
CA GLU A 379 56.08 -9.48 11.86
C GLU A 379 56.81 -8.18 12.22
N HIS A 380 56.09 -7.17 12.72
CA HIS A 380 56.66 -5.90 13.16
C HIS A 380 57.71 -6.08 14.27
N GLN A 381 57.46 -6.95 15.26
CA GLN A 381 58.47 -7.31 16.26
C GLN A 381 59.73 -7.93 15.65
N SER A 382 59.59 -8.73 14.59
CA SER A 382 60.73 -9.27 13.84
C SER A 382 61.48 -8.17 13.07
N ASN A 383 60.77 -7.14 12.60
CA ASN A 383 61.38 -5.97 11.96
C ASN A 383 62.14 -5.10 12.96
N LEU A 384 61.60 -4.89 14.16
CA LEU A 384 62.27 -4.18 15.25
C LEU A 384 63.54 -4.90 15.71
N GLU A 385 63.52 -6.23 15.81
CA GLU A 385 64.73 -7.02 16.13
C GLU A 385 65.82 -6.84 15.05
N ARG A 386 65.46 -6.88 13.76
CA ARG A 386 66.40 -6.63 12.66
C ARG A 386 66.95 -5.20 12.69
N ALA A 387 66.08 -4.21 12.92
CA ALA A 387 66.48 -2.80 13.00
C ALA A 387 67.41 -2.55 14.20
N GLY A 388 67.10 -3.12 15.37
CA GLY A 388 67.95 -3.06 16.56
C GLY A 388 69.34 -3.65 16.31
N ASN A 389 69.40 -4.83 15.69
CA ASN A 389 70.68 -5.43 15.29
C ASN A 389 71.45 -4.55 14.31
N ALA A 390 70.80 -3.97 13.31
CA ALA A 390 71.47 -3.06 12.37
C ALA A 390 72.04 -1.80 13.06
N LEU A 391 71.29 -1.18 13.98
CA LEU A 391 71.76 -0.04 14.77
C LEU A 391 72.96 -0.40 15.65
N LEU A 392 72.91 -1.56 16.33
CA LEU A 392 74.04 -2.06 17.12
C LEU A 392 75.26 -2.35 16.24
N THR A 393 75.08 -2.93 15.04
CA THR A 393 76.16 -3.15 14.08
C THR A 393 76.80 -1.83 13.65
N ILE A 394 76.03 -0.79 13.34
CA ILE A 394 76.55 0.54 12.98
C ILE A 394 77.45 1.10 14.09
N TYR A 395 77.03 0.96 15.35
CA TYR A 395 77.82 1.37 16.51
C TYR A 395 79.09 0.53 16.67
N ARG A 396 78.96 -0.81 16.66
CA ARG A 396 80.07 -1.76 16.86
C ARG A 396 81.11 -1.68 15.75
N ASP A 397 80.71 -1.48 14.49
CA ASP A 397 81.63 -1.32 13.35
C ASP A 397 82.44 -0.03 13.46
N ALA A 398 81.81 1.08 13.84
CA ALA A 398 82.52 2.34 14.08
C ALA A 398 83.52 2.21 15.24
N ASN A 399 83.17 1.42 16.27
CA ASN A 399 84.06 1.12 17.39
C ASN A 399 85.24 0.23 16.97
N ARG A 400 84.97 -0.88 16.26
CA ARG A 400 85.99 -1.77 15.69
C ARG A 400 87.00 -1.02 14.82
N ALA A 401 86.54 -0.08 14.00
CA ALA A 401 87.41 0.67 13.10
C ALA A 401 88.37 1.62 13.84
N ALA A 402 88.05 2.04 15.06
CA ALA A 402 88.79 3.05 15.80
C ALA A 402 89.61 2.50 16.99
N ARG A 403 89.37 1.24 17.41
CA ARG A 403 90.01 0.62 18.58
C ARG A 403 91.36 -0.03 18.25
N THR A 404 92.21 -0.15 19.26
CA THR A 404 93.53 -0.80 19.17
C THR A 404 93.62 -2.10 19.96
N GLU A 405 92.76 -2.28 20.96
CA GLU A 405 92.61 -3.52 21.73
C GLU A 405 91.55 -4.45 21.13
N PRO A 406 91.61 -5.77 21.41
CA PRO A 406 90.60 -6.72 20.95
C PRO A 406 89.18 -6.31 21.37
N GLU A 407 88.19 -6.65 20.54
CA GLU A 407 86.78 -6.42 20.85
C GLU A 407 86.28 -7.35 21.96
N PRO A 408 85.23 -6.97 22.71
CA PRO A 408 84.58 -7.88 23.65
C PRO A 408 83.86 -9.01 22.91
N ASP A 409 83.91 -10.23 23.45
CA ASP A 409 83.34 -11.42 22.81
C ASP A 409 81.84 -11.28 22.46
N TYR A 410 81.07 -10.52 23.25
CA TYR A 410 79.64 -10.31 23.02
C TYR A 410 79.31 -9.44 21.80
N PHE A 411 80.28 -8.73 21.20
CA PHE A 411 80.05 -7.95 19.97
C PHE A 411 79.60 -8.82 18.80
N SER A 412 79.97 -10.11 18.82
CA SER A 412 79.54 -11.11 17.85
C SER A 412 78.12 -11.66 18.09
N GLN A 413 77.54 -11.40 19.26
CA GLN A 413 76.22 -11.91 19.63
C GLN A 413 75.12 -10.95 19.12
N PRO A 414 74.11 -11.46 18.40
CA PRO A 414 72.97 -10.65 17.96
C PRO A 414 72.05 -10.36 19.15
N TYR A 415 71.47 -9.16 19.14
CA TYR A 415 70.37 -8.81 20.02
C TYR A 415 69.13 -9.63 19.66
N LYS A 416 68.49 -10.21 20.69
CA LYS A 416 67.20 -10.89 20.56
C LYS A 416 66.15 -10.10 21.30
N LEU A 417 65.07 -9.74 20.60
CA LEU A 417 63.98 -8.99 21.17
C LEU A 417 63.09 -9.93 22.00
N GLU A 418 62.79 -9.55 23.24
CA GLU A 418 61.76 -10.26 24.01
C GLU A 418 60.38 -9.95 23.42
N ARG A 419 59.73 -10.97 22.85
CA ARG A 419 58.49 -10.82 22.10
C ARG A 419 57.28 -10.77 23.03
N LEU A 420 56.42 -9.79 22.82
CA LEU A 420 55.10 -9.71 23.45
C LEU A 420 54.11 -10.59 22.67
N THR A 421 53.39 -11.44 23.41
CA THR A 421 52.31 -12.26 22.86
C THR A 421 50.97 -11.65 23.28
N PRO A 422 50.21 -11.05 22.35
CA PRO A 422 48.91 -10.48 22.69
C PRO A 422 47.91 -11.57 23.10
N VAL A 423 47.11 -11.29 24.12
CA VAL A 423 46.04 -12.19 24.59
C VAL A 423 44.76 -11.87 23.83
N LEU A 424 44.37 -12.76 22.92
CA LEU A 424 43.09 -12.66 22.23
C LEU A 424 41.96 -13.07 23.19
N ARG A 425 41.24 -12.09 23.73
CA ARG A 425 39.96 -12.35 24.40
C ARG A 425 38.89 -12.51 23.33
N THR A 426 38.39 -13.73 23.18
CA THR A 426 37.24 -14.01 22.31
C THR A 426 36.10 -14.39 23.25
N SER A 427 35.01 -13.63 23.25
CA SER A 427 33.76 -14.08 23.89
C SER A 427 33.28 -15.32 23.15
N GLU A 428 32.73 -16.30 23.88
CA GLU A 428 32.05 -17.47 23.28
C GLU A 428 30.92 -17.03 22.32
N GLU A 429 30.35 -15.83 22.54
CA GLU A 429 29.32 -15.22 21.71
C GLU A 429 29.78 -14.91 20.27
N TRP A 430 31.09 -14.76 20.05
CA TRP A 430 31.68 -14.45 18.74
C TRP A 430 32.31 -15.68 18.08
N ASP A 431 32.10 -16.87 18.63
CA ASP A 431 32.44 -18.11 17.94
C ASP A 431 31.54 -18.28 16.72
N ASP A 432 32.14 -18.37 15.53
CA ASP A 432 31.45 -18.50 14.25
C ASP A 432 30.52 -19.73 14.24
N ALA A 433 30.91 -20.83 14.89
CA ALA A 433 30.08 -22.03 14.97
C ALA A 433 28.81 -21.80 15.80
N VAL A 434 28.95 -21.15 16.96
CA VAL A 434 27.83 -20.83 17.85
C VAL A 434 26.90 -19.80 17.21
N LEU A 435 27.46 -18.72 16.66
CA LEU A 435 26.71 -17.66 16.00
C LEU A 435 25.96 -18.19 14.77
N SER A 436 26.61 -19.01 13.94
CA SER A 436 25.98 -19.66 12.79
C SER A 436 24.79 -20.53 13.21
N GLY A 437 24.93 -21.33 14.28
CA GLY A 437 23.83 -22.13 14.83
C GLY A 437 22.64 -21.28 15.30
N ARG A 438 22.91 -20.16 15.98
CA ARG A 438 21.85 -19.23 16.43
C ARG A 438 21.14 -18.53 15.27
N ILE A 439 21.88 -18.12 14.24
CA ILE A 439 21.32 -17.52 13.03
C ILE A 439 20.43 -18.53 12.29
N GLN A 440 20.90 -19.78 12.14
CA GLN A 440 20.09 -20.84 11.52
C GLN A 440 18.81 -21.12 12.31
N ALA A 441 18.87 -21.16 13.64
CA ALA A 441 17.69 -21.32 14.48
C ALA A 441 16.69 -20.16 14.28
N ALA A 442 17.17 -18.91 14.26
CA ALA A 442 16.32 -17.74 14.02
C ALA A 442 15.69 -17.74 12.62
N GLN A 443 16.46 -18.12 11.58
CA GLN A 443 15.97 -18.25 10.21
C GLN A 443 14.90 -19.35 10.07
N ALA A 444 15.09 -20.48 10.76
CA ALA A 444 14.11 -21.56 10.80
C ALA A 444 12.81 -21.11 11.49
N GLU A 445 12.92 -20.37 12.60
CA GLU A 445 11.77 -19.82 13.31
C GLU A 445 10.98 -18.83 12.44
N LEU A 446 11.67 -17.93 11.74
CA LEU A 446 11.08 -16.98 10.80
C LEU A 446 10.40 -17.69 9.60
N SER A 447 11.04 -18.72 9.05
CA SER A 447 10.47 -19.51 7.95
C SER A 447 9.21 -20.26 8.37
N GLU A 448 9.18 -20.78 9.60
CA GLU A 448 8.00 -21.41 10.17
C GLU A 448 6.86 -20.40 10.38
N GLN A 449 7.17 -19.14 10.71
CA GLN A 449 6.15 -18.09 10.81
C GLN A 449 5.52 -17.75 9.47
N ILE A 450 6.32 -17.62 8.40
CA ILE A 450 5.80 -17.45 7.02
C ILE A 450 4.79 -18.56 6.70
N ARG A 451 5.15 -19.82 7.01
CA ARG A 451 4.28 -20.98 6.77
C ARG A 451 2.99 -20.91 7.58
N LYS A 452 3.07 -20.51 8.86
CA LYS A 452 1.89 -20.35 9.72
C LYS A 452 0.95 -19.27 9.20
N ILE A 453 1.47 -18.09 8.86
CA ILE A 453 0.63 -17.00 8.32
C ILE A 453 0.05 -17.39 6.96
N GLY A 454 0.81 -18.08 6.10
CA GLY A 454 0.29 -18.64 4.85
C GLY A 454 -0.89 -19.60 5.07
N ALA A 455 -0.77 -20.53 6.02
CA ALA A 455 -1.84 -21.46 6.36
C ALA A 455 -3.07 -20.75 6.96
N GLU A 456 -2.86 -19.75 7.83
CA GLU A 456 -3.95 -18.95 8.40
C GLU A 456 -4.64 -18.09 7.32
N PHE A 457 -3.91 -17.58 6.33
CA PHE A 457 -4.49 -16.88 5.18
C PHE A 457 -5.39 -17.81 4.36
N GLU A 458 -4.91 -19.01 4.02
CA GLU A 458 -5.71 -20.00 3.27
C GLU A 458 -6.98 -20.38 4.05
N ALA A 459 -6.86 -20.61 5.36
CA ALA A 459 -8.00 -20.89 6.23
C ALA A 459 -8.98 -19.71 6.31
N ALA A 460 -8.49 -18.48 6.35
CA ALA A 460 -9.32 -17.27 6.35
C ALA A 460 -10.12 -17.12 5.06
N VAL A 461 -9.47 -17.30 3.90
CA VAL A 461 -10.13 -17.27 2.59
C VAL A 461 -11.20 -18.36 2.49
N GLU A 462 -10.88 -19.59 2.91
CA GLU A 462 -11.87 -20.67 2.94
C GLU A 462 -13.07 -20.35 3.84
N ASN A 463 -12.81 -19.76 5.02
CA ASN A 463 -13.88 -19.34 5.94
C ASN A 463 -14.76 -18.24 5.34
N TYR A 464 -14.19 -17.26 4.64
CA TYR A 464 -14.96 -16.25 3.93
C TYR A 464 -15.83 -16.85 2.82
N HIS A 465 -15.36 -17.88 2.12
CA HIS A 465 -16.18 -18.62 1.16
C HIS A 465 -17.26 -19.47 1.83
N LYS A 466 -16.99 -20.07 3.00
CA LYS A 466 -17.99 -20.86 3.75
C LYS A 466 -19.21 -20.03 4.19
N LEU A 467 -19.05 -18.72 4.40
CA LEU A 467 -20.18 -17.80 4.67
C LEU A 467 -21.20 -17.78 3.52
N ASP A 468 -20.77 -18.08 2.29
CA ASP A 468 -21.66 -18.24 1.15
C ASP A 468 -22.51 -19.52 1.28
N ASN A 469 -21.95 -20.60 1.84
CA ASN A 469 -22.57 -21.92 1.94
C ASN A 469 -23.52 -22.08 3.15
N ILE A 470 -23.29 -21.37 4.25
CA ILE A 470 -24.11 -21.46 5.47
C ILE A 470 -25.55 -20.94 5.23
N PHE A 471 -25.71 -20.05 4.26
CA PHE A 471 -27.01 -19.60 3.76
C PHE A 471 -27.02 -19.86 2.26
N PRO A 472 -27.37 -21.04 1.75
CA PRO A 472 -27.40 -21.27 0.31
C PRO A 472 -28.27 -20.19 -0.34
N GLU A 473 -27.79 -19.60 -1.43
CA GLU A 473 -28.60 -18.68 -2.24
C GLU A 473 -29.96 -19.32 -2.43
N ALA A 474 -31.03 -18.66 -1.94
CA ALA A 474 -32.38 -19.16 -2.15
C ALA A 474 -32.59 -19.29 -3.66
N GLY A 475 -32.62 -20.54 -4.13
CA GLY A 475 -32.30 -20.90 -5.50
C GLY A 475 -32.93 -20.02 -6.56
N LEU A 476 -32.08 -19.34 -7.32
CA LEU A 476 -32.38 -18.88 -8.67
C LEU A 476 -31.30 -19.42 -9.60
N GLY A 477 -31.50 -20.67 -10.01
CA GLY A 477 -30.84 -21.26 -11.17
C GLY A 477 -29.57 -22.06 -10.88
N ALA A 478 -29.75 -23.30 -10.40
CA ALA A 478 -28.87 -24.37 -10.86
C ALA A 478 -29.04 -24.50 -12.38
N ILE A 479 -28.25 -23.76 -13.16
CA ILE A 479 -28.04 -24.10 -14.56
C ILE A 479 -27.13 -25.32 -14.53
N GLN A 480 -27.80 -26.45 -14.74
CA GLN A 480 -27.26 -27.75 -15.04
C GLN A 480 -26.10 -27.63 -16.03
N GLN A 481 -24.88 -27.94 -15.58
CA GLN A 481 -23.80 -28.28 -16.48
C GLN A 481 -24.26 -29.52 -17.26
N ALA A 482 -24.34 -29.36 -18.58
CA ALA A 482 -24.35 -30.44 -19.55
C ALA A 482 -22.99 -30.45 -20.25
#